data_AF-A0AAW8FU86-F1
#
_entry.id   AF-A0AAW8FU86-F1
#
_cell.length_a   1.000
_cell.length_b   1.000
_cell.length_c   1.000
_cell.angle_alpha   90.00
_cell.angle_beta   90.00
_cell.angle_gamma   90.00
#
_symmetry.space_group_name_H-M   'P 1'
#
loop_
_entity.id
_entity.type
_entity.pdbx_description
1 polymer ?
#
loop_
_entity_poly.entity_id
_entity_poly.type
_entity_poly.pdbx_seq_one_letter_code
_entity_poly.pdbx_strand_id
1 'polypeptide(L)'
;MRRQSQSTALAGAGGMEPAALRRLRTEIRAADRTITSGTWVIAAGMVLWSMLNATPYVRAHITPGWENTAWVLPLVTDVAFVIALRADEIASRHGAKAGVWPVLLRLFTGGASVFLNIGHSWESDDATGVAQHLVAPMLLVLAAEAGPAYRRGLAARLAEAEGEAEKKAAQARREAEREEQQRRLQEQADADREAQKAREEADRLRAQAWEDERRRLELEDQREEARAKRALEARRLDIEEKRLTTSAPGPQPRPAVTAPALNGHAPAAPVRVPVAPVASAPRTGIPAPQARTGADNGPAVGSTADPRTATADSPTPVRQDATASVAATQTARARVTARIEEHQEAKPETAVPAHSKILERPTPAPVGPVKDWDLPGLPADCAPGRAPELLTDAQVTARIDYGLTQEWTQRRIGEFAGRSATVVNRRKKEREKAA
;
A
#
# COMPACT_ATOMS: atom_id res chain seq x y z
N MET A 1 28.01 15.17 -12.54
CA MET A 1 26.96 14.73 -13.50
C MET A 1 26.91 13.20 -13.78
N ARG A 2 27.91 12.38 -13.44
CA ARG A 2 27.86 10.91 -13.69
C ARG A 2 27.07 10.03 -12.71
N ARG A 3 26.55 10.57 -11.59
CA ARG A 3 25.82 9.77 -10.57
C ARG A 3 24.32 9.57 -10.84
N GLN A 4 23.70 10.37 -11.72
CA GLN A 4 22.26 10.22 -12.00
C GLN A 4 21.93 9.07 -12.96
N SER A 5 22.89 8.60 -13.77
CA SER A 5 22.64 7.55 -14.77
C SER A 5 22.68 6.12 -14.21
N GLN A 6 23.23 5.91 -13.01
CA GLN A 6 23.31 4.57 -12.40
C GLN A 6 22.09 4.23 -11.53
N SER A 7 21.33 5.23 -11.06
CA SER A 7 20.13 5.00 -10.25
C SER A 7 18.95 4.45 -11.06
N THR A 8 18.98 4.54 -12.39
CA THR A 8 17.91 4.07 -13.27
C THR A 8 18.07 2.60 -13.68
N ALA A 9 19.27 2.03 -13.55
CA ALA A 9 19.57 0.68 -14.05
C ALA A 9 19.26 -0.46 -13.05
N LEU A 10 19.18 -0.17 -11.75
CA LEU A 10 18.89 -1.17 -10.70
C LEU A 10 17.38 -1.40 -10.45
N ALA A 11 16.50 -0.64 -11.10
CA ALA A 11 15.04 -0.84 -11.01
C ALA A 11 14.50 -1.99 -11.89
N GLY A 12 15.38 -2.70 -12.63
CA GLY A 12 15.00 -3.71 -13.62
C GLY A 12 14.93 -5.16 -13.14
N ALA A 13 15.18 -5.45 -11.86
CA ALA A 13 15.26 -6.83 -11.38
C ALA A 13 13.90 -7.45 -11.04
N GLY A 14 13.24 -8.01 -12.07
CA GLY A 14 12.54 -9.30 -11.98
C GLY A 14 11.16 -9.37 -11.31
N GLY A 15 10.61 -8.28 -10.76
CA GLY A 15 9.20 -8.21 -10.35
C GLY A 15 8.27 -8.04 -11.55
N MET A 16 7.09 -8.68 -11.54
CA MET A 16 6.01 -8.21 -12.40
C MET A 16 5.80 -6.74 -12.04
N GLU A 17 6.14 -5.83 -12.96
CA GLU A 17 6.09 -4.40 -12.72
C GLU A 17 4.71 -4.06 -12.15
N PRO A 18 4.56 -3.17 -11.15
CA PRO A 18 3.25 -2.82 -10.60
C PRO A 18 2.25 -2.40 -11.68
N ALA A 19 2.72 -1.95 -12.85
CA ALA A 19 1.91 -1.75 -14.05
C ALA A 19 1.36 -3.05 -14.67
N ALA A 20 2.17 -4.10 -14.80
CA ALA A 20 1.77 -5.40 -15.34
C ALA A 20 0.75 -6.12 -14.43
N LEU A 21 0.93 -6.08 -13.10
CA LEU A 21 -0.06 -6.65 -12.17
C LEU A 21 -1.41 -5.90 -12.25
N ARG A 22 -1.37 -4.58 -12.42
CA ARG A 22 -2.58 -3.77 -12.66
C ARG A 22 -3.26 -4.14 -13.97
N ARG A 23 -2.50 -4.33 -15.05
CA ARG A 23 -3.04 -4.78 -16.34
C ARG A 23 -3.70 -6.16 -16.21
N LEU A 24 -3.03 -7.12 -15.57
CA LEU A 24 -3.59 -8.44 -15.32
C LEU A 24 -4.91 -8.38 -14.52
N ARG A 25 -4.98 -7.56 -13.47
CA ARG A 25 -6.23 -7.35 -12.72
C ARG A 25 -7.34 -6.77 -13.59
N THR A 26 -7.03 -5.82 -14.47
CA THR A 26 -8.01 -5.24 -15.39
C THR A 26 -8.49 -6.27 -16.42
N GLU A 27 -7.58 -7.05 -16.99
CA GLU A 27 -7.88 -8.12 -17.95
C GLU A 27 -8.76 -9.20 -17.30
N ILE A 28 -8.46 -9.62 -16.07
CA ILE A 28 -9.26 -10.61 -15.34
C ILE A 28 -10.65 -10.06 -15.03
N ARG A 29 -10.78 -8.79 -14.64
CA ARG A 29 -12.10 -8.16 -14.43
C ARG A 29 -12.89 -8.04 -15.73
N ALA A 30 -12.23 -7.71 -16.82
CA ALA A 30 -12.86 -7.65 -18.14
C ALA A 30 -13.34 -9.05 -18.56
N ALA A 31 -12.49 -10.07 -18.38
CA ALA A 31 -12.85 -11.46 -18.65
C ALA A 31 -14.05 -11.91 -17.79
N ASP A 32 -14.05 -11.64 -16.48
CA ASP A 32 -15.16 -11.99 -15.58
C ASP A 32 -16.47 -11.30 -15.98
N ARG A 33 -16.38 -10.02 -16.41
CA ARG A 33 -17.54 -9.28 -16.92
C ARG A 33 -18.06 -9.89 -18.22
N THR A 34 -17.18 -10.21 -19.16
CA THR A 34 -17.55 -10.85 -20.44
C THR A 34 -18.18 -12.21 -20.21
N ILE A 35 -17.62 -13.04 -19.32
CA ILE A 35 -18.20 -14.34 -18.97
C ILE A 35 -19.59 -14.13 -18.36
N THR A 36 -19.73 -13.20 -17.41
CA THR A 36 -21.02 -12.93 -16.75
C THR A 36 -22.07 -12.43 -17.74
N SER A 37 -21.74 -11.46 -18.59
CA SER A 37 -22.63 -10.95 -19.63
C SER A 37 -22.98 -12.04 -20.65
N GLY A 38 -22.00 -12.83 -21.10
CA GLY A 38 -22.22 -13.94 -22.02
C GLY A 38 -23.16 -14.99 -21.44
N THR A 39 -22.99 -15.39 -20.18
CA THR A 39 -23.91 -16.32 -19.50
C THR A 39 -25.34 -15.77 -19.45
N TRP A 40 -25.53 -14.48 -19.14
CA TRP A 40 -26.87 -13.88 -19.13
C TRP A 40 -27.50 -13.79 -20.52
N VAL A 41 -26.71 -13.50 -21.56
CA VAL A 41 -27.18 -13.50 -22.94
C VAL A 41 -27.62 -14.91 -23.36
N ILE A 42 -26.84 -15.94 -23.03
CA ILE A 42 -27.18 -17.34 -23.31
C ILE A 42 -28.46 -17.74 -22.55
N ALA A 43 -28.58 -17.37 -21.27
CA ALA A 43 -29.77 -17.65 -20.47
C ALA A 43 -31.02 -16.97 -21.05
N ALA A 44 -30.93 -15.68 -21.38
CA ALA A 44 -32.05 -14.95 -21.99
C ALA A 44 -32.45 -15.51 -23.35
N GLY A 45 -31.46 -15.87 -24.19
CA GLY A 45 -31.69 -16.53 -25.47
C GLY A 45 -32.36 -17.89 -25.31
N MET A 46 -31.94 -18.69 -24.33
CA MET A 46 -32.54 -19.98 -24.02
C MET A 46 -33.99 -19.85 -23.55
N VAL A 47 -34.30 -18.94 -22.62
CA VAL A 47 -35.67 -18.67 -22.15
C VAL A 47 -36.57 -18.22 -23.31
N LEU A 48 -36.08 -17.31 -24.15
CA LEU A 48 -36.83 -16.81 -25.30
C LEU A 48 -37.10 -17.93 -26.32
N TRP A 49 -36.07 -18.72 -26.64
CA TRP A 49 -36.17 -19.85 -27.56
C TRP A 49 -37.15 -20.91 -27.04
N SER A 50 -37.05 -21.22 -25.74
CA SER A 50 -37.93 -22.17 -25.07
C SER A 50 -39.38 -21.70 -25.06
N MET A 51 -39.64 -20.41 -24.77
CA MET A 51 -40.98 -19.83 -24.91
C MET A 51 -41.55 -20.01 -26.31
N LEU A 52 -40.76 -19.76 -27.36
CA LEU A 52 -41.21 -19.88 -28.75
C LEU A 52 -41.58 -21.33 -29.11
N ASN A 53 -40.85 -22.33 -28.60
CA ASN A 53 -41.09 -23.74 -28.91
C ASN A 53 -42.16 -24.39 -28.02
N ALA A 54 -42.16 -24.10 -26.72
CA ALA A 54 -43.03 -24.74 -25.75
C ALA A 54 -44.45 -24.12 -25.73
N THR A 55 -44.61 -22.84 -26.08
CA THR A 55 -45.93 -22.18 -26.04
C THR A 55 -46.95 -22.86 -26.95
N PRO A 56 -46.64 -23.23 -28.22
CA PRO A 56 -47.55 -24.00 -29.06
C PRO A 56 -47.96 -25.34 -28.44
N TYR A 57 -47.00 -26.07 -27.86
CA TYR A 57 -47.24 -27.36 -27.22
C TYR A 57 -48.19 -27.24 -26.01
N VAL A 58 -47.91 -26.29 -25.11
CA VAL A 58 -48.76 -26.02 -23.94
C VAL A 58 -50.14 -25.55 -24.37
N ARG A 59 -50.23 -24.71 -25.40
CA ARG A 59 -51.51 -24.24 -25.94
C ARG A 59 -52.39 -25.39 -26.45
N ALA A 60 -51.81 -26.45 -26.99
CA ALA A 60 -52.56 -27.63 -27.44
C ALA A 60 -53.11 -28.49 -26.28
N HIS A 61 -52.56 -28.36 -25.07
CA HIS A 61 -52.86 -29.21 -23.92
C HIS A 61 -53.57 -28.50 -22.76
N ILE A 62 -53.73 -27.18 -22.84
CA ILE A 62 -54.44 -26.38 -21.83
C ILE A 62 -55.94 -26.32 -22.12
N THR A 63 -56.75 -26.18 -21.06
CA THR A 63 -58.21 -26.03 -21.15
C THR A 63 -58.62 -24.90 -22.09
N PRO A 64 -59.67 -25.10 -22.93
CA PRO A 64 -60.18 -24.04 -23.81
C PRO A 64 -60.51 -22.75 -23.03
N GLY A 65 -60.09 -21.60 -23.57
CA GLY A 65 -60.25 -20.27 -22.96
C GLY A 65 -59.02 -19.74 -22.20
N TRP A 66 -57.98 -20.56 -22.01
CA TRP A 66 -56.73 -20.16 -21.34
C TRP A 66 -55.51 -20.08 -22.27
N GLU A 67 -55.69 -20.20 -23.57
CA GLU A 67 -54.65 -20.28 -24.61
C GLU A 67 -53.71 -19.06 -24.62
N ASN A 68 -54.23 -17.90 -24.20
CA ASN A 68 -53.49 -16.64 -24.07
C ASN A 68 -52.47 -16.65 -22.92
N THR A 69 -52.61 -17.58 -21.98
CA THR A 69 -51.69 -17.75 -20.84
C THR A 69 -50.70 -18.90 -21.00
N ALA A 70 -50.75 -19.63 -22.13
CA ALA A 70 -49.91 -20.79 -22.38
C ALA A 70 -48.39 -20.51 -22.30
N TRP A 71 -47.97 -19.27 -22.54
CA TRP A 71 -46.57 -18.84 -22.47
C TRP A 71 -46.03 -18.68 -21.04
N VAL A 72 -46.91 -18.59 -20.04
CA VAL A 72 -46.52 -18.37 -18.65
C VAL A 72 -45.81 -19.59 -18.08
N LEU A 73 -46.32 -20.80 -18.38
CA LEU A 73 -45.75 -22.05 -17.89
C LEU A 73 -44.29 -22.28 -18.31
N PRO A 74 -43.90 -22.18 -19.60
CA PRO A 74 -42.51 -22.33 -20.00
C PRO A 74 -41.62 -21.22 -19.43
N LEU A 75 -42.10 -19.97 -19.41
CA LEU A 75 -41.33 -18.86 -18.84
C LEU A 75 -40.99 -19.09 -17.36
N VAL A 76 -41.99 -19.44 -16.53
CA VAL A 76 -41.78 -19.66 -15.09
C VAL A 76 -40.83 -20.84 -14.86
N THR A 77 -40.97 -21.90 -15.66
CA THR A 77 -40.11 -23.10 -15.58
C THR A 77 -38.66 -22.75 -15.88
N ASP A 78 -38.39 -22.00 -16.96
CA ASP A 78 -37.03 -21.64 -17.34
C ASP A 78 -36.41 -20.61 -16.39
N VAL A 79 -37.20 -19.64 -15.91
CA VAL A 79 -36.73 -18.70 -14.88
C VAL A 79 -36.35 -19.44 -13.61
N ALA A 80 -37.17 -20.40 -13.17
CA ALA A 80 -36.84 -21.24 -12.02
C ALA A 80 -35.57 -22.07 -12.25
N PHE A 81 -35.38 -22.61 -13.47
CA PHE A 81 -34.18 -23.33 -13.85
C PHE A 81 -32.92 -22.44 -13.81
N VAL A 82 -32.98 -21.26 -14.42
CA VAL A 82 -31.87 -20.29 -14.40
C VAL A 82 -31.55 -19.86 -12.96
N ILE A 83 -32.56 -19.62 -12.12
CA ILE A 83 -32.36 -19.30 -10.71
C ILE A 83 -31.70 -20.48 -9.98
N ALA A 84 -32.13 -21.72 -10.22
CA ALA A 84 -31.54 -22.90 -9.58
C ALA A 84 -30.05 -23.07 -9.95
N LEU A 85 -29.70 -22.87 -11.22
CA LEU A 85 -28.30 -22.88 -11.68
C LEU A 85 -27.46 -21.79 -11.01
N ARG A 86 -28.03 -20.59 -10.84
CA ARG A 86 -27.30 -19.44 -10.27
C ARG A 86 -27.19 -19.50 -8.75
N ALA A 87 -28.21 -20.02 -8.07
CA ALA A 87 -28.20 -20.20 -6.63
C ALA A 87 -27.06 -21.13 -6.20
N ASP A 88 -26.82 -22.22 -6.94
CA ASP A 88 -25.73 -23.16 -6.68
C ASP A 88 -24.35 -22.50 -6.88
N GLU A 89 -24.21 -21.72 -7.95
CA GLU A 89 -23.00 -20.93 -8.19
C GLU A 89 -22.72 -19.95 -7.02
N ILE A 90 -23.73 -19.21 -6.58
CA ILE A 90 -23.58 -18.25 -5.47
C ILE A 90 -23.29 -18.97 -4.16
N ALA A 91 -23.96 -20.09 -3.89
CA ALA A 91 -23.74 -20.89 -2.69
C ALA A 91 -22.31 -21.43 -2.63
N SER A 92 -21.79 -21.95 -3.75
CA SER A 92 -20.42 -22.45 -3.85
C SER A 92 -19.37 -21.38 -3.59
N ARG A 93 -19.62 -20.12 -4.02
CA ARG A 93 -18.72 -18.98 -3.76
C ARG A 93 -18.63 -18.63 -2.27
N HIS A 94 -19.66 -18.90 -1.48
CA HIS A 94 -19.69 -18.61 -0.05
C HIS A 94 -19.33 -19.83 0.82
N GLY A 95 -18.86 -20.93 0.20
CA GLY A 95 -18.51 -22.15 0.92
C GLY A 95 -19.70 -22.87 1.56
N ALA A 96 -20.93 -22.50 1.19
CA ALA A 96 -22.13 -23.14 1.70
C ALA A 96 -22.27 -24.51 1.02
N LYS A 97 -22.32 -25.58 1.82
CA LYS A 97 -22.70 -26.90 1.33
C LYS A 97 -24.19 -26.87 1.02
N ALA A 98 -24.53 -26.65 -0.25
CA ALA A 98 -25.85 -26.96 -0.76
C ALA A 98 -26.12 -28.45 -0.51
N GLY A 99 -27.21 -28.78 0.20
CA GLY A 99 -27.63 -30.17 0.38
C GLY A 99 -28.08 -30.80 -0.94
N VAL A 100 -28.84 -31.89 -0.87
CA VAL A 100 -29.36 -32.57 -2.07
C VAL A 100 -30.47 -31.76 -2.76
N TRP A 101 -31.11 -30.82 -2.06
CA TRP A 101 -32.26 -30.06 -2.56
C TRP A 101 -32.00 -29.20 -3.80
N PRO A 102 -30.91 -28.41 -3.90
CA PRO A 102 -30.62 -27.65 -5.11
C PRO A 102 -30.37 -28.54 -6.33
N VAL A 103 -29.76 -29.71 -6.14
CA VAL A 103 -29.58 -30.71 -7.21
C VAL A 103 -30.93 -31.22 -7.69
N LEU A 104 -31.81 -31.62 -6.77
CA LEU A 104 -33.17 -32.06 -7.11
C LEU A 104 -33.97 -30.97 -7.83
N LEU A 105 -33.90 -29.74 -7.34
CA LEU A 105 -34.59 -28.60 -7.97
C LEU A 105 -34.07 -28.36 -9.40
N ARG A 106 -32.76 -28.41 -9.61
CA ARG A 106 -32.14 -28.27 -10.93
C ARG A 106 -32.55 -29.40 -11.87
N LEU A 107 -32.55 -30.65 -11.39
CA LEU A 107 -32.97 -31.80 -12.19
C LEU A 107 -34.45 -31.69 -12.58
N PHE A 108 -35.31 -31.30 -11.64
CA PHE A 108 -36.73 -31.12 -11.90
C PHE A 108 -37.02 -29.99 -12.88
N THR A 109 -36.48 -28.79 -12.63
CA THR A 109 -36.71 -27.61 -13.48
C THR A 109 -36.06 -27.76 -14.86
N GLY A 110 -34.85 -28.33 -14.94
CA GLY A 110 -34.18 -28.65 -16.20
C GLY A 110 -34.91 -29.75 -16.97
N GLY A 111 -35.37 -30.80 -16.29
CA GLY A 111 -36.15 -31.88 -16.90
C GLY A 111 -37.49 -31.39 -17.44
N ALA A 112 -38.19 -30.53 -16.68
CA ALA A 112 -39.44 -29.90 -17.12
C ALA A 112 -39.22 -28.98 -18.33
N SER A 113 -38.16 -28.17 -18.33
CA SER A 113 -37.79 -27.32 -19.48
C SER A 113 -37.51 -28.15 -20.73
N VAL A 114 -36.72 -29.23 -20.60
CA VAL A 114 -36.44 -30.16 -21.71
C VAL A 114 -37.73 -30.80 -22.21
N PHE A 115 -38.56 -31.34 -21.32
CA PHE A 115 -39.84 -31.95 -21.67
C PHE A 115 -40.74 -31.01 -22.48
N LEU A 116 -40.89 -29.77 -22.02
CA LEU A 116 -41.70 -28.76 -22.72
C LEU A 116 -41.15 -28.40 -24.11
N ASN A 117 -39.82 -28.46 -24.29
CA ASN A 117 -39.18 -28.15 -25.57
C ASN A 117 -39.23 -29.31 -26.57
N ILE A 118 -39.19 -30.57 -26.08
CA ILE A 118 -39.16 -31.75 -26.96
C ILE A 118 -40.54 -32.42 -27.12
N GLY A 119 -41.53 -32.09 -26.29
CA GLY A 119 -42.79 -32.81 -26.17
C GLY A 119 -43.49 -33.03 -27.51
N HIS A 120 -43.58 -31.98 -28.34
CA HIS A 120 -44.20 -32.09 -29.65
C HIS A 120 -43.41 -33.00 -30.63
N SER A 121 -42.09 -32.89 -30.66
CA SER A 121 -41.24 -33.74 -31.51
C SER A 121 -41.24 -35.19 -31.04
N TRP A 122 -41.31 -35.41 -29.72
CA TRP A 122 -41.41 -36.75 -29.12
C TRP A 122 -42.73 -37.43 -29.49
N GLU A 123 -43.85 -36.72 -29.38
CA GLU A 123 -45.18 -37.23 -29.78
C GLU A 123 -45.27 -37.54 -31.28
N SER A 124 -44.44 -36.89 -32.09
CA SER A 124 -44.40 -37.05 -33.55
C SER A 124 -43.32 -38.03 -34.03
N ASP A 125 -42.62 -38.73 -33.11
CA ASP A 125 -41.45 -39.58 -33.40
C ASP A 125 -40.34 -38.89 -34.23
N ASP A 126 -40.22 -37.55 -34.13
CA ASP A 126 -39.21 -36.76 -34.82
C ASP A 126 -37.91 -36.65 -34.00
N ALA A 127 -37.03 -37.64 -34.19
CA ALA A 127 -35.72 -37.66 -33.53
C ALA A 127 -34.86 -36.42 -33.88
N THR A 128 -35.04 -35.81 -35.06
CA THR A 128 -34.27 -34.63 -35.46
C THR A 128 -34.74 -33.40 -34.70
N GLY A 129 -36.06 -33.22 -34.57
CA GLY A 129 -36.66 -32.17 -33.75
C GLY A 129 -36.24 -32.30 -32.29
N VAL A 130 -36.26 -33.51 -31.71
CA VAL A 130 -35.78 -33.75 -30.34
C VAL A 130 -34.32 -33.31 -30.19
N ALA A 131 -33.44 -33.72 -31.11
CA ALA A 131 -32.03 -33.35 -31.05
C ALA A 131 -31.83 -31.82 -31.18
N GLN A 132 -32.54 -31.16 -32.10
CA GLN A 132 -32.46 -29.71 -32.30
C GLN A 132 -32.90 -28.93 -31.04
N HIS A 133 -33.99 -29.34 -30.41
CA HIS A 133 -34.53 -28.67 -29.23
C HIS A 133 -33.70 -28.93 -27.95
N LEU A 134 -32.86 -29.97 -27.91
CA LEU A 134 -31.92 -30.23 -26.82
C LEU A 134 -30.67 -29.35 -26.84
N VAL A 135 -30.30 -28.77 -27.98
CA VAL A 135 -29.06 -27.98 -28.13
C VAL A 135 -29.03 -26.80 -27.15
N ALA A 136 -30.11 -26.03 -27.06
CA ALA A 136 -30.16 -24.84 -26.21
C ALA A 136 -30.05 -25.17 -24.70
N PRO A 137 -30.83 -26.12 -24.14
CA PRO A 137 -30.65 -26.59 -22.76
C PRO A 137 -29.24 -27.13 -22.47
N MET A 138 -28.66 -27.92 -23.39
CA MET A 138 -27.31 -28.46 -23.21
C MET A 138 -26.26 -27.36 -23.17
N LEU A 139 -26.33 -26.36 -24.05
CA LEU A 139 -25.41 -25.22 -24.03
C LEU A 139 -25.51 -24.42 -22.73
N LEU A 140 -26.71 -24.25 -22.17
CA LEU A 140 -26.89 -23.56 -20.90
C LEU A 140 -26.26 -24.34 -19.74
N VAL A 141 -26.47 -25.66 -19.70
CA VAL A 141 -25.83 -26.53 -18.69
C VAL A 141 -24.31 -26.48 -18.81
N LEU A 142 -23.77 -26.62 -20.02
CA LEU A 142 -22.33 -26.55 -20.26
C LEU A 142 -21.76 -25.18 -19.87
N ALA A 143 -22.46 -24.09 -20.17
CA ALA A 143 -22.04 -22.75 -19.77
C ALA A 143 -22.04 -22.58 -18.24
N ALA A 144 -23.03 -23.15 -17.55
CA ALA A 144 -23.14 -23.13 -16.09
C ALA A 144 -22.00 -23.92 -15.41
N GLU A 145 -21.56 -25.04 -15.99
CA GLU A 145 -20.44 -25.84 -15.47
C GLU A 145 -19.06 -25.24 -15.83
N ALA A 146 -18.90 -24.74 -17.06
CA ALA A 146 -17.63 -24.21 -17.54
C ALA A 146 -17.29 -22.85 -16.91
N GLY A 147 -18.29 -21.99 -16.68
CA GLY A 147 -18.09 -20.64 -16.13
C GLY A 147 -17.32 -20.62 -14.80
N PRO A 148 -17.73 -21.39 -13.78
CA PRO A 148 -16.99 -21.52 -12.52
C PRO A 148 -15.57 -22.08 -12.70
N ALA A 149 -15.34 -23.03 -13.62
CA ALA A 149 -14.01 -23.58 -13.89
C ALA A 149 -13.06 -22.51 -14.43
N TYR A 150 -13.49 -21.71 -15.42
CA TYR A 150 -12.70 -20.59 -15.94
C TYR A 150 -12.42 -19.53 -14.87
N ARG A 151 -13.43 -19.16 -14.07
CA ARG A 151 -13.27 -18.20 -12.96
C ARG A 151 -12.24 -18.67 -11.93
N ARG A 152 -12.29 -19.95 -11.54
CA ARG A 152 -11.30 -20.55 -10.62
C ARG A 152 -9.90 -20.51 -11.20
N GLY A 153 -9.74 -20.83 -12.49
CA GLY A 153 -8.45 -20.74 -13.18
C GLY A 153 -7.89 -19.32 -13.21
N LEU A 154 -8.72 -18.32 -13.55
CA LEU A 154 -8.31 -16.90 -13.56
C LEU A 154 -7.94 -16.40 -12.15
N ALA A 155 -8.74 -16.76 -11.13
CA ALA A 155 -8.47 -16.39 -9.75
C ALA A 155 -7.16 -17.00 -9.24
N ALA A 156 -6.88 -18.27 -9.57
CA ALA A 156 -5.64 -18.94 -9.20
C ALA A 156 -4.42 -18.25 -9.81
N ARG A 157 -4.47 -17.89 -11.11
CA ARG A 157 -3.36 -17.17 -11.77
C ARG A 157 -3.14 -15.77 -11.19
N LEU A 158 -4.20 -15.08 -10.77
CA LEU A 158 -4.08 -13.80 -10.08
C LEU A 158 -3.41 -13.96 -8.72
N ALA A 159 -3.85 -14.93 -7.92
CA ALA A 159 -3.29 -15.20 -6.60
C ALA A 159 -1.81 -15.59 -6.68
N GLU A 160 -1.42 -16.39 -7.68
CA GLU A 160 -0.03 -16.73 -7.96
C GLU A 160 0.81 -15.49 -8.29
N ALA A 161 0.33 -14.64 -9.21
CA ALA A 161 1.02 -13.41 -9.58
C ALA A 161 1.15 -12.42 -8.42
N GLU A 162 0.12 -12.30 -7.58
CA GLU A 162 0.16 -11.47 -6.37
C GLU A 162 1.14 -12.01 -5.33
N GLY A 163 1.16 -13.32 -5.11
CA GLY A 163 2.09 -13.97 -4.19
C GLY A 163 3.55 -13.86 -4.64
N GLU A 164 3.82 -13.93 -5.95
CA GLU A 164 5.17 -13.67 -6.49
C GLU A 164 5.61 -12.21 -6.30
N ALA A 165 4.70 -11.26 -6.54
CA ALA A 165 4.99 -9.84 -6.36
C ALA A 165 5.28 -9.51 -4.88
N GLU A 166 4.53 -10.11 -3.95
CA GLU A 166 4.77 -9.95 -2.51
C GLU A 166 6.11 -10.55 -2.07
N LYS A 167 6.45 -11.77 -2.51
CA LYS A 167 7.73 -12.41 -2.21
C LYS A 167 8.90 -11.55 -2.69
N LYS A 168 8.83 -11.01 -3.91
CA LYS A 168 9.87 -10.14 -4.47
C LYS A 168 9.96 -8.80 -3.73
N ALA A 169 8.83 -8.20 -3.37
CA ALA A 169 8.81 -6.99 -2.55
C ALA A 169 9.42 -7.23 -1.15
N ALA A 170 9.15 -8.38 -0.54
CA ALA A 170 9.75 -8.77 0.74
C ALA A 170 11.26 -9.02 0.62
N GLN A 171 11.72 -9.66 -0.47
CA GLN A 171 13.14 -9.84 -0.75
C GLN A 171 13.86 -8.50 -0.94
N ALA A 172 13.31 -7.60 -1.76
CA ALA A 172 13.88 -6.27 -1.99
C ALA A 172 13.98 -5.44 -0.69
N ARG A 173 13.00 -5.55 0.21
CA ARG A 173 13.07 -4.91 1.54
C ARG A 173 14.20 -5.48 2.39
N ARG A 174 14.35 -6.80 2.43
CA ARG A 174 15.45 -7.46 3.17
C ARG A 174 16.82 -7.10 2.61
N GLU A 175 16.94 -6.96 1.30
CA GLU A 175 18.17 -6.52 0.65
C GLU A 175 18.49 -5.06 0.99
N ALA A 176 17.52 -4.16 0.90
CA ALA A 176 17.68 -2.75 1.28
C ALA A 176 18.08 -2.59 2.76
N GLU A 177 17.45 -3.36 3.66
CA GLU A 177 17.81 -3.38 5.09
C GLU A 177 19.24 -3.88 5.31
N ARG A 178 19.68 -4.92 4.57
CA ARG A 178 21.06 -5.41 4.63
C ARG A 178 22.06 -4.37 4.14
N GLU A 179 21.75 -3.69 3.04
CA GLU A 179 22.61 -2.62 2.51
C GLU A 179 22.70 -1.45 3.49
N GLU A 180 21.59 -1.04 4.10
CA GLU A 180 21.58 0.02 5.11
C GLU A 180 22.37 -0.39 6.35
N GLN A 181 22.22 -1.63 6.81
CA GLN A 181 22.99 -2.15 7.93
C GLN A 181 24.49 -2.20 7.62
N GLN A 182 24.86 -2.61 6.40
CA GLN A 182 26.26 -2.59 5.95
C GLN A 182 26.83 -1.17 5.91
N ARG A 183 26.06 -0.19 5.43
CA ARG A 183 26.47 1.23 5.43
C ARG A 183 26.68 1.75 6.85
N ARG A 184 25.76 1.47 7.77
CA ARG A 184 25.90 1.85 9.18
C ARG A 184 27.14 1.25 9.82
N LEU A 185 27.45 -0.03 9.54
CA LEU A 185 28.66 -0.68 10.03
C LEU A 185 29.93 -0.06 9.44
N GLN A 186 29.91 0.30 8.15
CA GLN A 186 31.04 0.99 7.51
C GLN A 186 31.25 2.39 8.10
N GLU A 187 30.18 3.17 8.27
CA GLU A 187 30.25 4.50 8.89
C GLU A 187 30.76 4.43 10.33
N GLN A 188 30.34 3.44 11.11
CA GLN A 188 30.88 3.20 12.46
C GLN A 188 32.37 2.84 12.43
N ALA A 189 32.78 1.93 11.54
CA ALA A 189 34.18 1.56 11.40
C ALA A 189 35.07 2.71 10.91
N ASP A 190 34.53 3.63 10.10
CA ASP A 190 35.22 4.85 9.68
C ASP A 190 35.35 5.84 10.83
N ALA A 191 34.26 6.08 11.57
CA ALA A 191 34.25 6.94 12.75
C ALA A 191 35.22 6.44 13.84
N ASP A 192 35.28 5.13 14.07
CA ASP A 192 36.23 4.52 15.02
C ASP A 192 37.68 4.70 14.57
N ARG A 193 37.96 4.54 13.27
CA ARG A 193 39.29 4.80 12.69
C ARG A 193 39.70 6.26 12.81
N GLU A 194 38.78 7.20 12.59
CA GLU A 194 39.03 8.62 12.78
C GLU A 194 39.26 8.97 14.25
N ALA A 195 38.45 8.42 15.15
CA ALA A 195 38.62 8.62 16.59
C ALA A 195 39.96 8.07 17.10
N GLN A 196 40.41 6.93 16.57
CA GLN A 196 41.72 6.38 16.89
C GLN A 196 42.85 7.29 16.42
N LYS A 197 42.80 7.78 15.16
CA LYS A 197 43.79 8.72 14.64
C LYS A 197 43.85 10.01 15.45
N ALA A 198 42.70 10.56 15.84
CA ALA A 198 42.63 11.77 16.66
C ALA A 198 43.25 11.56 18.06
N ARG A 199 43.08 10.37 18.65
CA ARG A 199 43.74 10.01 19.92
C ARG A 199 45.26 9.91 19.74
N GLU A 200 45.72 9.23 18.70
CA GLU A 200 47.15 9.10 18.39
C GLU A 200 47.81 10.45 18.13
N GLU A 201 47.15 11.36 17.40
CA GLU A 201 47.65 12.73 17.18
C GLU A 201 47.67 13.54 18.48
N ALA A 202 46.61 13.46 19.30
CA ALA A 202 46.58 14.13 20.59
C ALA A 202 47.70 13.65 21.53
N ASP A 203 47.98 12.34 21.53
CA ASP A 203 49.07 11.77 22.34
C ASP A 203 50.45 12.18 21.80
N ARG A 204 50.64 12.28 20.48
CA ARG A 204 51.87 12.84 19.88
C ARG A 204 52.08 14.29 20.28
N LEU A 205 51.04 15.12 20.25
CA LEU A 205 51.11 16.52 20.66
C LEU A 205 51.45 16.67 22.14
N ARG A 206 50.87 15.81 23.01
CA ARG A 206 51.22 15.77 24.44
C ARG A 206 52.68 15.38 24.66
N ALA A 207 53.17 14.38 23.93
CA ALA A 207 54.57 13.96 24.00
C ALA A 207 55.52 15.08 23.56
N GLN A 208 55.20 15.78 22.46
CA GLN A 208 55.97 16.94 21.99
C GLN A 208 55.98 18.06 23.02
N ALA A 209 54.82 18.40 23.61
CA ALA A 209 54.74 19.42 24.65
C ALA A 209 55.59 19.06 25.88
N TRP A 210 55.59 17.79 26.27
CA TRP A 210 56.43 17.29 27.38
C TRP A 210 57.93 17.36 27.06
N GLU A 211 58.33 17.03 25.83
CA GLU A 211 59.72 17.19 25.37
C GLU A 211 60.15 18.65 25.35
N ASP A 212 59.31 19.54 24.85
CA ASP A 212 59.59 20.98 24.79
C ASP A 212 59.68 21.59 26.20
N GLU A 213 58.83 21.16 27.14
CA GLU A 213 58.90 21.54 28.55
C GLU A 213 60.20 21.04 29.20
N ARG A 214 60.60 19.79 28.92
CA ARG A 214 61.91 19.26 29.35
C ARG A 214 63.07 20.08 28.81
N ARG A 215 63.07 20.39 27.52
CA ARG A 215 64.13 21.23 26.91
C ARG A 215 64.17 22.62 27.53
N ARG A 216 63.00 23.19 27.84
CA ARG A 216 62.91 24.49 28.49
C ARG A 216 63.52 24.46 29.89
N LEU A 217 63.20 23.44 30.69
CA LEU A 217 63.78 23.24 32.02
C LEU A 217 65.30 23.01 31.93
N GLU A 218 65.78 22.17 31.00
CA GLU A 218 67.22 21.95 30.78
C GLU A 218 67.95 23.24 30.38
N LEU A 219 67.33 24.10 29.57
CA LEU A 219 67.88 25.42 29.23
C LEU A 219 67.86 26.39 30.41
N GLU A 220 66.85 26.33 31.26
CA GLU A 220 66.77 27.12 32.50
C GLU A 220 67.86 26.67 33.48
N ASP A 221 68.02 25.36 33.71
CA ASP A 221 69.10 24.79 34.52
C ASP A 221 70.48 25.19 33.99
N GLN A 222 70.73 25.10 32.68
CA GLN A 222 71.98 25.57 32.08
C GLN A 222 72.22 27.07 32.31
N ARG A 223 71.17 27.89 32.26
CA ARG A 223 71.27 29.32 32.56
C ARG A 223 71.58 29.56 34.04
N GLU A 224 70.98 28.79 34.94
CA GLU A 224 71.26 28.85 36.37
C GLU A 224 72.68 28.40 36.68
N GLU A 225 73.16 27.30 36.11
CA GLU A 225 74.54 26.86 36.23
C GLU A 225 75.53 27.90 35.70
N ALA A 226 75.24 28.49 34.53
CA ALA A 226 76.06 29.57 33.98
C ALA A 226 76.07 30.80 34.90
N ARG A 227 74.93 31.15 35.51
CA ARG A 227 74.84 32.24 36.50
C ARG A 227 75.61 31.91 37.77
N ALA A 228 75.48 30.69 38.29
CA ALA A 228 76.19 30.22 39.47
C ALA A 228 77.71 30.23 39.23
N LYS A 229 78.15 29.76 38.06
CA LYS A 229 79.56 29.79 37.65
C LYS A 229 80.09 31.22 37.55
N ARG A 230 79.35 32.13 36.91
CA ARG A 230 79.71 33.57 36.88
C ARG A 230 79.72 34.18 38.28
N ALA A 231 78.81 33.80 39.16
CA ALA A 231 78.77 34.30 40.54
C ALA A 231 79.97 33.78 41.35
N LEU A 232 80.38 32.53 41.15
CA LEU A 232 81.60 31.98 41.74
C LEU A 232 82.86 32.68 41.19
N GLU A 233 82.92 32.93 39.89
CA GLU A 233 84.02 33.69 39.27
C GLU A 233 84.07 35.13 39.78
N ALA A 234 82.92 35.82 39.88
CA ALA A 234 82.84 37.17 40.44
C ALA A 234 83.27 37.20 41.91
N ARG A 235 82.84 36.21 42.73
CA ARG A 235 83.32 36.07 44.11
C ARG A 235 84.82 35.84 44.18
N ARG A 236 85.39 35.06 43.26
CA ARG A 236 86.83 34.83 43.19
C ARG A 236 87.56 36.13 42.87
N LEU A 237 87.09 36.89 41.88
CA LEU A 237 87.64 38.20 41.53
C LEU A 237 87.51 39.22 42.67
N ASP A 238 86.37 39.28 43.36
CA ASP A 238 86.16 40.16 44.53
C ASP A 238 87.09 39.80 45.70
N ILE A 239 87.39 38.51 45.93
CA ILE A 239 88.38 38.09 46.92
C ILE A 239 89.80 38.50 46.49
N GLU A 240 90.12 38.43 45.19
CA GLU A 240 91.39 38.92 44.65
C GLU A 240 91.50 40.45 44.76
N GLU A 241 90.43 41.19 44.47
CA GLU A 241 90.36 42.65 44.61
C GLU A 241 90.46 43.09 46.09
N LYS A 242 89.80 42.38 47.01
CA LYS A 242 89.91 42.63 48.46
C LYS A 242 91.31 42.33 49.00
N ARG A 243 92.02 41.37 48.39
CA ARG A 243 93.46 41.17 48.68
C ARG A 243 94.31 42.34 48.16
N LEU A 244 93.92 42.98 47.07
CA LEU A 244 94.63 44.14 46.50
C LEU A 244 94.31 45.47 47.20
N THR A 245 93.13 45.62 47.81
CA THR A 245 92.64 46.88 48.39
C THR A 245 92.87 47.02 49.91
N THR A 246 93.32 45.96 50.60
CA THR A 246 93.66 46.02 52.03
C THR A 246 95.08 46.56 52.24
N SER A 247 95.33 47.82 51.87
CA SER A 247 96.55 48.56 52.27
C SER A 247 96.32 50.08 52.22
N ALA A 248 95.47 50.63 53.10
CA ALA A 248 95.48 52.04 53.48
C ALA A 248 94.70 52.29 54.80
N PRO A 249 95.21 53.11 55.74
CA PRO A 249 94.59 53.37 57.05
C PRO A 249 93.59 54.55 57.02
N GLY A 250 92.62 54.52 57.95
CA GLY A 250 91.44 55.41 58.02
C GLY A 250 91.67 56.84 58.56
N PRO A 251 90.59 57.64 58.73
CA PRO A 251 90.14 58.03 60.09
C PRO A 251 88.61 58.26 60.28
N GLN A 252 88.15 58.33 61.55
CA GLN A 252 86.80 58.73 62.04
C GLN A 252 86.65 60.29 62.16
N PRO A 253 85.65 60.96 62.84
CA PRO A 253 84.29 60.62 63.43
C PRO A 253 83.12 61.68 63.31
N ARG A 254 81.86 61.28 63.68
CA ARG A 254 80.67 62.04 64.28
C ARG A 254 79.82 63.07 63.44
N PRO A 255 78.59 63.54 63.88
CA PRO A 255 77.47 62.95 64.66
C PRO A 255 75.99 63.26 64.17
N ALA A 256 75.03 62.48 64.69
CA ALA A 256 73.60 62.72 65.06
C ALA A 256 72.61 63.55 64.18
N VAL A 257 71.46 62.95 63.80
CA VAL A 257 70.10 63.56 63.86
C VAL A 257 69.02 62.48 64.15
N THR A 258 68.08 62.88 65.00
CA THR A 258 66.99 62.22 65.73
C THR A 258 65.80 61.65 64.92
N ALA A 259 65.18 60.61 65.49
CA ALA A 259 63.82 60.10 65.20
C ALA A 259 62.72 61.04 65.76
N PRO A 260 61.45 60.92 65.31
CA PRO A 260 60.48 60.16 66.10
C PRO A 260 59.40 59.42 65.26
N ALA A 261 58.42 58.86 65.97
CA ALA A 261 57.55 57.74 65.62
C ALA A 261 56.17 58.10 65.03
N LEU A 262 55.42 57.02 64.69
CA LEU A 262 53.98 56.76 64.89
C LEU A 262 52.98 56.77 63.70
N ASN A 263 52.25 55.63 63.64
CA ASN A 263 50.83 55.40 63.31
C ASN A 263 50.34 55.08 61.87
N GLY A 264 50.10 53.77 61.63
CA GLY A 264 48.77 53.13 61.76
C GLY A 264 47.77 53.19 60.58
N HIS A 265 47.31 52.04 60.09
CA HIS A 265 45.89 51.61 60.00
C HIS A 265 45.69 50.33 59.15
N ALA A 266 44.92 49.38 59.68
CA ALA A 266 44.30 48.26 58.98
C ALA A 266 43.08 48.73 58.15
N PRO A 267 42.39 47.89 57.33
CA PRO A 267 41.36 47.01 57.92
C PRO A 267 41.05 45.67 57.20
N ALA A 268 40.36 44.82 57.97
CA ALA A 268 39.22 43.94 57.63
C ALA A 268 39.38 42.67 56.75
N ALA A 269 39.21 41.51 57.40
CA ALA A 269 38.57 40.32 56.82
C ALA A 269 37.05 40.60 56.59
N PRO A 270 36.27 39.71 55.91
CA PRO A 270 35.63 38.65 56.71
C PRO A 270 35.16 37.36 55.98
N VAL A 271 34.72 36.40 56.81
CA VAL A 271 33.67 35.38 56.60
C VAL A 271 33.99 34.08 55.82
N ARG A 272 34.14 33.00 56.60
CA ARG A 272 33.68 31.64 56.26
C ARG A 272 32.18 31.51 56.60
N VAL A 273 31.39 30.90 55.72
CA VAL A 273 30.13 30.19 56.05
C VAL A 273 30.12 28.87 55.25
N PRO A 274 29.68 27.75 55.85
CA PRO A 274 29.66 26.43 55.23
C PRO A 274 28.38 26.22 54.42
N VAL A 275 28.46 25.50 53.30
CA VAL A 275 27.27 24.95 52.63
C VAL A 275 27.43 23.44 52.51
N ALA A 276 26.46 22.77 53.12
CA ALA A 276 26.26 21.34 53.26
C ALA A 276 25.81 20.69 51.93
N PRO A 277 25.70 19.34 51.87
CA PRO A 277 25.58 18.59 50.64
C PRO A 277 24.13 18.59 50.15
N VAL A 278 23.91 18.81 48.85
CA VAL A 278 22.61 18.63 48.22
C VAL A 278 22.74 17.63 47.07
N ALA A 279 22.24 16.44 47.37
CA ALA A 279 21.40 15.59 46.55
C ALA A 279 21.46 15.77 45.02
N SER A 280 21.99 14.72 44.42
CA SER A 280 21.71 14.20 43.09
C SER A 280 20.23 14.27 42.68
N ALA A 281 19.96 14.78 41.48
CA ALA A 281 18.84 14.40 40.59
C ALA A 281 19.08 15.02 39.17
N PRO A 282 18.39 14.55 38.11
CA PRO A 282 18.62 13.29 37.42
C PRO A 282 19.12 13.47 35.97
N ARG A 283 19.66 12.38 35.43
CA ARG A 283 20.16 12.19 34.06
C ARG A 283 19.12 12.53 32.99
N THR A 284 19.54 13.33 32.01
CA THR A 284 18.94 13.38 30.68
C THR A 284 19.45 12.22 29.82
N GLY A 285 18.55 11.27 29.54
CA GLY A 285 18.37 10.61 28.25
C GLY A 285 19.59 10.03 27.52
N ILE A 286 20.06 8.87 27.96
CA ILE A 286 20.56 7.81 27.05
C ILE A 286 19.59 6.64 27.21
N PRO A 287 18.96 6.13 26.13
CA PRO A 287 18.16 4.91 26.22
C PRO A 287 19.10 3.72 26.39
N ALA A 288 19.05 3.07 27.55
CA ALA A 288 19.67 1.77 27.73
C ALA A 288 18.84 0.68 27.01
N PRO A 289 19.49 -0.34 26.43
CA PRO A 289 18.83 -1.49 25.84
C PRO A 289 18.21 -2.37 26.92
N GLN A 290 17.03 -2.93 26.65
CA GLN A 290 16.36 -3.90 27.51
C GLN A 290 17.19 -5.18 27.62
N ALA A 291 17.66 -5.49 28.83
CA ALA A 291 18.14 -6.82 29.17
C ALA A 291 16.95 -7.70 29.57
N ARG A 292 16.78 -8.78 28.82
CA ARG A 292 16.01 -9.96 29.19
C ARG A 292 16.57 -10.58 30.48
N THR A 293 15.73 -10.75 31.49
CA THR A 293 15.76 -11.89 32.41
C THR A 293 14.49 -12.68 32.09
N GLY A 294 14.57 -13.92 31.63
CA GLY A 294 14.86 -15.07 32.50
C GLY A 294 13.63 -15.28 33.37
N ALA A 295 12.83 -16.32 33.26
CA ALA A 295 13.03 -17.64 32.72
C ALA A 295 11.67 -18.17 32.27
N ASP A 296 11.64 -18.98 31.21
CA ASP A 296 11.02 -20.27 31.44
C ASP A 296 11.82 -21.35 30.74
N ASN A 297 12.08 -22.36 31.54
CA ASN A 297 13.01 -23.43 31.28
C ASN A 297 12.47 -24.30 30.14
N GLY A 298 13.35 -24.57 29.18
CA GLY A 298 13.25 -25.85 28.49
C GLY A 298 13.39 -26.99 29.51
N PRO A 299 12.89 -28.18 29.17
CA PRO A 299 13.84 -29.27 29.11
C PRO A 299 14.04 -29.72 27.67
N ALA A 300 15.31 -29.82 27.31
CA ALA A 300 15.80 -30.63 26.22
C ALA A 300 15.68 -32.13 26.55
N VAL A 301 15.87 -32.94 25.51
CA VAL A 301 16.16 -34.40 25.51
C VAL A 301 14.91 -35.28 25.68
N GLY A 302 14.60 -36.29 24.87
CA GLY A 302 15.12 -36.82 23.61
C GLY A 302 13.88 -37.16 22.73
N SER A 303 13.89 -37.95 21.67
CA SER A 303 14.76 -39.02 21.25
C SER A 303 14.42 -39.30 19.78
N THR A 304 15.44 -39.69 19.04
CA THR A 304 15.38 -40.47 17.80
C THR A 304 14.37 -41.63 17.93
N ALA A 305 13.46 -41.79 16.97
CA ALA A 305 12.97 -43.07 16.44
C ALA A 305 11.75 -42.88 15.51
N ASP A 306 11.98 -42.98 14.20
CA ASP A 306 11.15 -43.82 13.32
C ASP A 306 11.75 -45.24 13.39
N PRO A 307 11.10 -46.37 12.99
CA PRO A 307 9.77 -46.53 12.39
C PRO A 307 8.97 -47.78 12.87
N ARG A 308 7.79 -47.97 12.24
CA ARG A 308 7.12 -49.26 11.88
C ARG A 308 6.22 -50.03 12.88
N THR A 309 5.09 -50.42 12.28
CA THR A 309 4.28 -51.66 12.41
C THR A 309 3.39 -51.89 13.64
N ALA A 310 2.08 -51.83 13.41
CA ALA A 310 1.07 -52.85 13.76
C ALA A 310 -0.34 -52.20 13.61
N THR A 311 -1.06 -52.46 12.52
CA THR A 311 -2.08 -53.52 12.35
C THR A 311 -3.34 -53.37 13.21
N ALA A 312 -4.46 -53.44 12.48
CA ALA A 312 -5.72 -54.09 12.84
C ALA A 312 -6.85 -53.26 13.50
N ASP A 313 -7.95 -53.26 12.74
CA ASP A 313 -9.33 -53.50 13.17
C ASP A 313 -10.22 -52.37 13.70
N SER A 314 -11.16 -52.03 12.79
CA SER A 314 -12.58 -51.68 12.97
C SER A 314 -13.27 -52.32 14.21
N PRO A 315 -14.44 -51.83 14.71
CA PRO A 315 -15.53 -51.26 13.91
C PRO A 315 -16.33 -50.08 14.50
N THR A 316 -17.15 -49.49 13.63
CA THR A 316 -18.36 -48.71 13.91
C THR A 316 -19.21 -49.26 15.05
N PRO A 317 -19.98 -48.37 15.71
CA PRO A 317 -21.42 -48.59 15.71
C PRO A 317 -22.27 -47.34 15.48
N VAL A 318 -23.35 -47.56 14.70
CA VAL A 318 -24.74 -47.24 15.04
C VAL A 318 -25.16 -45.76 15.13
N ARG A 319 -25.72 -45.34 14.00
CA ARG A 319 -26.97 -44.56 13.82
C ARG A 319 -27.89 -44.53 15.05
N GLN A 320 -28.15 -43.32 15.56
CA GLN A 320 -29.37 -43.03 16.31
C GLN A 320 -30.10 -41.87 15.65
N ASP A 321 -31.34 -42.16 15.27
CA ASP A 321 -32.35 -41.22 14.82
C ASP A 321 -32.73 -40.29 15.99
N ALA A 322 -32.83 -38.99 15.71
CA ALA A 322 -33.52 -38.04 16.57
C ALA A 322 -34.43 -37.16 15.72
N THR A 323 -35.67 -37.63 15.60
CA THR A 323 -36.85 -36.81 15.39
C THR A 323 -37.03 -35.83 16.55
N ALA A 324 -37.14 -34.53 16.28
CA ALA A 324 -38.09 -33.62 16.93
C ALA A 324 -37.91 -32.18 16.43
N SER A 325 -38.99 -31.65 15.85
CA SER A 325 -39.63 -30.36 16.22
C SER A 325 -38.73 -29.19 16.58
N VAL A 326 -38.80 -28.08 15.82
CA VAL A 326 -39.31 -26.79 16.31
C VAL A 326 -39.68 -25.93 15.10
N ALA A 327 -40.97 -25.61 15.00
CA ALA A 327 -41.48 -24.48 14.25
C ALA A 327 -41.08 -23.17 14.96
N ALA A 328 -40.51 -22.22 14.23
CA ALA A 328 -40.45 -20.84 14.66
C ALA A 328 -40.54 -19.90 13.45
N THR A 329 -41.77 -19.46 13.21
CA THR A 329 -42.16 -18.33 12.38
C THR A 329 -41.42 -17.06 12.81
N GLN A 330 -40.66 -16.44 11.91
CA GLN A 330 -40.34 -15.01 12.02
C GLN A 330 -40.66 -14.29 10.72
N THR A 331 -41.88 -13.78 10.71
CA THR A 331 -42.34 -12.61 9.96
C THR A 331 -41.46 -11.40 10.28
N ALA A 332 -40.75 -10.88 9.28
CA ALA A 332 -40.25 -9.51 9.29
C ALA A 332 -40.96 -8.70 8.20
N ARG A 333 -41.93 -7.90 8.65
CA ARG A 333 -42.60 -6.84 7.89
C ARG A 333 -41.57 -5.77 7.51
N ALA A 334 -41.36 -5.55 6.21
CA ALA A 334 -40.83 -4.28 5.72
C ALA A 334 -42.00 -3.42 5.22
N ARG A 335 -42.29 -2.39 6.01
CA ARG A 335 -43.22 -1.30 5.76
C ARG A 335 -42.57 -0.35 4.74
N VAL A 336 -43.13 -0.23 3.53
CA VAL A 336 -42.78 0.85 2.58
C VAL A 336 -44.06 1.61 2.25
N THR A 337 -44.07 2.87 2.67
CA THR A 337 -45.09 3.88 2.42
C THR A 337 -44.61 4.81 1.31
N ALA A 338 -45.40 4.93 0.23
CA ALA A 338 -45.57 6.05 -0.71
C ALA A 338 -46.32 5.46 -1.93
N ARG A 339 -47.59 5.73 -2.26
CA ARG A 339 -48.44 6.93 -2.31
C ARG A 339 -47.81 8.10 -3.10
N ILE A 340 -47.99 8.07 -4.42
CA ILE A 340 -48.34 9.24 -5.25
C ILE A 340 -49.30 8.74 -6.36
N GLU A 341 -50.43 9.45 -6.47
CA GLU A 341 -51.53 9.35 -7.46
C GLU A 341 -51.01 9.58 -8.90
N GLU A 342 -51.41 8.81 -9.92
CA GLU A 342 -52.65 8.90 -10.71
C GLU A 342 -52.82 10.23 -11.49
N HIS A 343 -52.62 10.23 -12.82
CA HIS A 343 -53.65 10.51 -13.86
C HIS A 343 -53.10 10.72 -15.29
N GLN A 344 -53.84 10.12 -16.24
CA GLN A 344 -54.18 10.57 -17.62
C GLN A 344 -53.05 10.77 -18.65
N GLU A 345 -53.18 10.44 -19.95
CA GLU A 345 -54.35 10.23 -20.80
C GLU A 345 -53.92 9.51 -22.09
N ALA A 346 -54.85 8.79 -22.72
CA ALA A 346 -54.71 8.17 -24.03
C ALA A 346 -55.14 9.13 -25.16
N LYS A 347 -54.44 9.13 -26.30
CA LYS A 347 -54.99 9.49 -27.62
C LYS A 347 -54.07 9.03 -28.78
N PRO A 348 -54.60 8.84 -30.01
CA PRO A 348 -54.13 7.80 -30.93
C PRO A 348 -53.39 8.35 -32.17
N GLU A 349 -52.83 7.41 -32.92
CA GLU A 349 -52.30 7.55 -34.29
C GLU A 349 -53.23 8.31 -35.24
N THR A 350 -52.66 9.16 -36.10
CA THR A 350 -53.06 9.26 -37.51
C THR A 350 -52.05 10.04 -38.37
N ALA A 351 -51.65 9.38 -39.46
CA ALA A 351 -51.45 9.88 -40.83
C ALA A 351 -50.49 11.06 -41.16
N VAL A 352 -49.54 10.71 -42.02
CA VAL A 352 -48.67 11.56 -42.86
C VAL A 352 -49.50 12.28 -43.94
N PRO A 353 -49.15 13.53 -44.31
CA PRO A 353 -48.70 13.73 -45.69
C PRO A 353 -47.48 14.66 -45.82
N ALA A 354 -46.77 14.45 -46.94
CA ALA A 354 -45.59 15.14 -47.38
C ALA A 354 -45.81 16.63 -47.67
N HIS A 355 -44.86 17.48 -47.25
CA HIS A 355 -44.29 18.52 -48.11
C HIS A 355 -42.99 19.05 -47.51
N SER A 356 -41.91 18.82 -48.26
CA SER A 356 -40.52 19.14 -47.96
C SER A 356 -40.27 20.65 -48.05
N LYS A 357 -39.93 21.27 -46.91
CA LYS A 357 -39.08 22.46 -46.84
C LYS A 357 -38.02 22.19 -45.78
N ILE A 358 -36.80 21.96 -46.25
CA ILE A 358 -35.60 21.78 -45.43
C ILE A 358 -35.29 23.14 -44.81
N LEU A 359 -35.91 23.45 -43.67
CA LEU A 359 -35.33 24.35 -42.68
C LEU A 359 -34.33 23.51 -41.88
N GLU A 360 -33.09 23.95 -41.80
CA GLU A 360 -32.08 23.40 -40.90
C GLU A 360 -32.66 23.34 -39.48
N ARG A 361 -32.99 22.13 -39.05
CA ARG A 361 -33.53 21.85 -37.73
C ARG A 361 -32.40 22.08 -36.73
N PRO A 362 -32.53 22.98 -35.74
CA PRO A 362 -31.52 23.14 -34.71
C PRO A 362 -31.31 21.78 -34.03
N THR A 363 -30.04 21.36 -33.99
CA THR A 363 -29.61 20.09 -33.40
C THR A 363 -30.21 19.96 -32.00
N PRO A 364 -30.96 18.88 -31.68
CA PRO A 364 -31.58 18.75 -30.38
C PRO A 364 -30.50 18.80 -29.29
N ALA A 365 -30.68 19.68 -28.30
CA ALA A 365 -29.76 19.82 -27.20
C ALA A 365 -29.57 18.45 -26.50
N PRO A 366 -28.32 18.01 -26.27
CA PRO A 366 -28.07 16.71 -25.64
C PRO A 366 -28.68 16.68 -24.24
N VAL A 367 -29.57 15.73 -24.00
CA VAL A 367 -30.25 15.51 -22.71
C VAL A 367 -29.30 14.74 -21.79
N GLY A 368 -28.36 15.44 -21.19
CA GLY A 368 -27.43 14.90 -20.20
C GLY A 368 -26.41 15.95 -19.75
N PRO A 369 -25.81 15.81 -18.56
CA PRO A 369 -24.73 16.70 -18.14
C PRO A 369 -23.59 16.62 -19.16
N VAL A 370 -23.32 17.73 -19.84
CA VAL A 370 -22.23 17.85 -20.80
C VAL A 370 -20.94 17.52 -20.08
N LYS A 371 -20.23 16.50 -20.55
CA LYS A 371 -18.96 16.10 -19.96
C LYS A 371 -17.95 17.23 -20.17
N ASP A 372 -17.06 17.43 -19.21
CA ASP A 372 -16.10 18.54 -19.24
C ASP A 372 -15.18 18.54 -20.49
N TRP A 373 -14.97 17.39 -21.13
CA TRP A 373 -14.21 17.26 -22.39
C TRP A 373 -15.02 17.45 -23.67
N ASP A 374 -16.33 17.70 -23.55
CA ASP A 374 -17.24 18.05 -24.64
C ASP A 374 -17.65 19.54 -24.57
N LEU A 375 -16.97 20.34 -23.73
CA LEU A 375 -17.26 21.76 -23.60
C LEU A 375 -16.96 22.51 -24.91
N PRO A 376 -17.89 23.34 -25.41
CA PRO A 376 -17.65 24.17 -26.58
C PRO A 376 -16.53 25.17 -26.29
N GLY A 377 -15.62 25.36 -27.24
CA GLY A 377 -14.51 26.32 -27.12
C GLY A 377 -13.24 25.79 -26.47
N LEU A 378 -13.15 24.47 -26.22
CA LEU A 378 -11.91 23.85 -25.79
C LEU A 378 -10.79 24.05 -26.84
N PRO A 379 -9.58 24.47 -26.41
CA PRO A 379 -8.41 24.53 -27.28
C PRO A 379 -8.12 23.21 -28.00
N ALA A 380 -7.62 23.26 -29.24
CA ALA A 380 -7.44 22.08 -30.08
C ALA A 380 -6.42 21.08 -29.48
N ASP A 381 -5.42 21.58 -28.75
CA ASP A 381 -4.44 20.80 -27.99
C ASP A 381 -5.05 20.04 -26.82
N CYS A 382 -6.21 20.46 -26.30
CA CYS A 382 -6.98 19.70 -25.32
C CYS A 382 -7.75 18.52 -25.94
N ALA A 383 -7.77 18.37 -27.27
CA ALA A 383 -8.47 17.30 -27.98
C ALA A 383 -9.95 17.12 -27.54
N PRO A 384 -10.82 18.11 -27.81
CA PRO A 384 -12.24 18.03 -27.44
C PRO A 384 -12.91 16.77 -28.03
N GLY A 385 -13.87 16.21 -27.32
CA GLY A 385 -14.58 14.98 -27.72
C GLY A 385 -13.81 13.67 -27.49
N ARG A 386 -12.52 13.74 -27.13
CA ARG A 386 -11.72 12.54 -26.85
C ARG A 386 -11.80 12.15 -25.38
N ALA A 387 -12.10 10.87 -25.11
CA ALA A 387 -12.10 10.32 -23.76
C ALA A 387 -10.70 10.42 -23.12
N PRO A 388 -10.59 10.67 -21.79
CA PRO A 388 -9.30 10.86 -21.13
C PRO A 388 -8.31 9.67 -21.26
N GLU A 389 -8.82 8.46 -21.45
CA GLU A 389 -8.03 7.23 -21.62
C GLU A 389 -7.26 7.18 -22.96
N LEU A 390 -7.66 7.99 -23.93
CA LEU A 390 -7.10 8.01 -25.29
C LEU A 390 -6.19 9.23 -25.55
N LEU A 391 -5.89 10.00 -24.51
CA LEU A 391 -5.06 11.21 -24.65
C LEU A 391 -3.58 10.86 -24.68
N THR A 392 -2.86 11.56 -25.55
CA THR A 392 -1.39 11.61 -25.50
C THR A 392 -0.91 12.41 -24.29
N ASP A 393 0.33 12.20 -23.83
CA ASP A 393 0.86 12.94 -22.68
C ASP A 393 0.92 14.46 -22.90
N ALA A 394 1.11 14.89 -24.15
CA ALA A 394 1.02 16.31 -24.53
C ALA A 394 -0.41 16.85 -24.35
N GLN A 395 -1.43 16.10 -24.79
CA GLN A 395 -2.85 16.48 -24.62
C GLN A 395 -3.29 16.45 -23.15
N VAL A 396 -2.80 15.49 -22.37
CA VAL A 396 -3.03 15.43 -20.92
C VAL A 396 -2.46 16.68 -20.25
N THR A 397 -1.22 17.06 -20.60
CA THR A 397 -0.58 18.28 -20.09
C THR A 397 -1.39 19.52 -20.46
N ALA A 398 -1.79 19.65 -21.72
CA ALA A 398 -2.64 20.74 -22.20
C ALA A 398 -3.96 20.83 -21.43
N ARG A 399 -4.63 19.70 -21.17
CA ARG A 399 -5.86 19.66 -20.37
C ARG A 399 -5.66 20.09 -18.91
N ILE A 400 -4.55 19.67 -18.29
CA ILE A 400 -4.22 20.09 -16.91
C ILE A 400 -3.97 21.60 -16.87
N ASP A 401 -3.18 22.11 -17.81
CA ASP A 401 -2.82 23.52 -17.88
C ASP A 401 -4.06 24.39 -18.15
N TYR A 402 -4.95 23.96 -19.06
CA TYR A 402 -6.24 24.60 -19.29
C TYR A 402 -7.11 24.61 -18.03
N GLY A 403 -7.30 23.45 -17.37
CA GLY A 403 -8.08 23.37 -16.14
C GLY A 403 -7.55 24.26 -15.01
N LEU A 404 -6.22 24.41 -14.91
CA LEU A 404 -5.58 25.35 -13.98
C LEU A 404 -5.84 26.82 -14.35
N THR A 405 -5.88 27.18 -15.63
CA THR A 405 -6.25 28.56 -16.06
C THR A 405 -7.70 28.91 -15.78
N GLN A 406 -8.59 27.92 -15.78
CA GLN A 406 -10.02 28.09 -15.50
C GLN A 406 -10.34 27.99 -13.99
N GLU A 407 -9.32 27.94 -13.13
CA GLU A 407 -9.45 27.80 -11.68
C GLU A 407 -10.30 26.59 -11.23
N TRP A 408 -10.28 25.50 -11.99
CA TRP A 408 -11.02 24.29 -11.62
C TRP A 408 -10.40 23.59 -10.41
N THR A 409 -11.22 22.83 -9.67
CA THR A 409 -10.73 22.01 -8.56
C THR A 409 -9.81 20.90 -9.07
N GLN A 410 -8.81 20.50 -8.28
CA GLN A 410 -7.84 19.46 -8.68
C GLN A 410 -8.52 18.14 -9.06
N ARG A 411 -9.62 17.79 -8.38
CA ARG A 411 -10.41 16.59 -8.69
C ARG A 411 -11.04 16.69 -10.09
N ARG A 412 -11.68 17.82 -10.41
CA ARG A 412 -12.28 18.05 -11.73
C ARG A 412 -11.22 18.03 -12.84
N ILE A 413 -10.08 18.66 -12.61
CA ILE A 413 -8.94 18.63 -13.56
C ILE A 413 -8.45 17.19 -13.76
N GLY A 414 -8.38 16.39 -12.70
CA GLY A 414 -8.00 14.98 -12.78
C GLY A 414 -8.97 14.13 -13.59
N GLU A 415 -10.28 14.34 -13.41
CA GLU A 415 -11.33 13.68 -14.20
C GLU A 415 -11.30 14.11 -15.67
N PHE A 416 -11.11 15.42 -15.93
CA PHE A 416 -10.99 15.99 -17.28
C PHE A 416 -9.76 15.49 -18.05
N ALA A 417 -8.61 15.34 -17.37
CA ALA A 417 -7.34 14.92 -17.97
C ALA A 417 -7.05 13.40 -17.85
N GLY A 418 -7.86 12.65 -17.11
CA GLY A 418 -7.63 11.21 -16.90
C GLY A 418 -6.38 10.93 -16.07
N ARG A 419 -6.10 11.77 -15.06
CA ARG A 419 -4.91 11.68 -14.19
C ARG A 419 -5.30 11.90 -12.73
N SER A 420 -4.45 11.44 -11.81
CA SER A 420 -4.69 11.62 -10.38
C SER A 420 -4.43 13.06 -9.93
N ALA A 421 -5.07 13.46 -8.82
CA ALA A 421 -4.87 14.78 -8.21
C ALA A 421 -3.38 15.07 -7.88
N THR A 422 -2.59 14.04 -7.57
CA THR A 422 -1.15 14.18 -7.33
C THR A 422 -0.39 14.66 -8.56
N VAL A 423 -0.77 14.19 -9.76
CA VAL A 423 -0.16 14.63 -11.03
C VAL A 423 -0.53 16.08 -11.31
N VAL A 424 -1.80 16.44 -11.10
CA VAL A 424 -2.29 17.83 -11.23
C VAL A 424 -1.54 18.77 -10.28
N ASN A 425 -1.37 18.38 -9.02
CA ASN A 425 -0.66 19.19 -8.01
C ASN A 425 0.83 19.37 -8.36
N ARG A 426 1.48 18.33 -8.89
CA ARG A 426 2.87 18.42 -9.36
C ARG A 426 2.99 19.42 -10.51
N ARG A 427 2.11 19.34 -11.50
CA ARG A 427 2.09 20.25 -12.64
C ARG A 427 1.82 21.70 -12.22
N LYS A 428 0.90 21.91 -11.27
CA LYS A 428 0.66 23.23 -10.67
C LYS A 428 1.93 23.83 -10.08
N LYS A 429 2.68 23.06 -9.28
CA LYS A 429 3.96 23.50 -8.69
C LYS A 429 5.04 23.79 -9.74
N GLU A 430 5.09 23.00 -10.82
CA GLU A 430 6.02 23.25 -11.93
C GLU A 430 5.73 24.59 -12.62
N ARG A 431 4.44 24.91 -12.83
CA ARG A 431 4.00 26.18 -13.40
C ARG A 431 4.30 27.36 -12.48
N GLU A 432 4.04 27.22 -11.17
CA GLU A 432 4.38 28.23 -10.15
C GLU A 432 5.89 28.49 -10.06
N LYS A 433 6.72 27.49 -10.35
CA LYS A 433 8.18 27.65 -10.38
C LYS A 433 8.69 28.30 -11.67
N ALA A 434 7.92 28.20 -12.75
CA ALA A 434 8.27 28.74 -14.07
C ALA A 434 7.79 30.19 -14.28
N ALA A 435 6.84 30.65 -13.47
CA ALA A 435 6.41 32.05 -13.36
C ALA A 435 7.28 32.80 -12.36
#